data_AF-A0A7C7BXH2-F1
#
_entry.id   AF-A0A7C7BXH2-F1
#
_cell.length_a   1.000
_cell.length_b   1.000
_cell.length_c   1.000
_cell.angle_alpha   90.00
_cell.angle_beta   90.00
_cell.angle_gamma   90.00
#
_symmetry.space_group_name_H-M   'P 1'
#
loop_
_entity.id
_entity.type
_entity.pdbx_description
1 polymer ?
#
loop_
_entity_poly.entity_id
_entity_poly.type
_entity_poly.pdbx_seq_one_letter_code
_entity_poly.pdbx_strand_id
1 'polypeptide(L)' 'MLTKMKDVVNQITDAALGLLALAIVAGILIGGTLPFFGSVVANLTSVINQLGEAGLAGLISLGLIAWLFAGRSA' A
#
# COMPACT_ATOMS: atom_id res chain seq x y z
N MET A 1 24.51 1.10 -14.39
CA MET A 1 23.38 2.00 -14.79
C MET A 1 22.06 1.58 -14.13
N LEU A 2 21.74 0.27 -14.06
CA LEU A 2 20.57 -0.24 -13.34
C LEU A 2 20.50 0.19 -11.86
N THR A 3 21.62 0.24 -11.15
CA THR A 3 21.67 0.70 -9.75
C THR A 3 21.21 2.14 -9.59
N LYS A 4 21.68 3.05 -10.45
CA LYS A 4 21.24 4.46 -10.44
C LYS A 4 19.74 4.61 -10.70
N MET A 5 19.19 3.79 -11.59
CA MET A 5 17.75 3.80 -11.89
C MET A 5 16.93 3.31 -10.69
N LYS A 6 17.40 2.25 -10.01
CA LYS A 6 16.78 1.77 -8.77
C LYS A 6 16.84 2.82 -7.66
N ASP A 7 17.98 3.51 -7.53
CA ASP A 7 18.15 4.58 -6.53
C ASP A 7 17.21 5.76 -6.79
N VAL A 8 17.02 6.18 -8.05
CA VAL A 8 16.08 7.25 -8.41
C VAL A 8 14.63 6.84 -8.09
N VAL A 9 14.23 5.61 -8.42
CA VAL A 9 12.89 5.12 -8.09
C VAL A 9 12.67 5.13 -6.59
N ASN A 10 13.62 4.61 -5.81
CA ASN A 10 13.52 4.60 -4.35
C ASN A 10 13.38 6.01 -3.78
N GLN A 11 14.20 6.97 -4.23
CA GLN A 11 14.12 8.36 -3.74
C GLN A 11 12.78 9.02 -4.05
N ILE A 12 12.22 8.78 -5.24
CA ILE A 12 10.90 9.30 -5.61
C ILE A 12 9.82 8.62 -4.77
N THR A 13 9.90 7.30 -4.56
CA THR A 13 8.97 6.57 -3.71
C THR A 13 9.01 7.09 -2.27
N ASP A 14 10.20 7.32 -1.71
CA ASP A 14 10.36 7.86 -0.35
C ASP A 14 9.73 9.25 -0.23
N ALA A 15 9.96 10.13 -1.22
CA ALA A 15 9.32 11.44 -1.26
C ALA A 15 7.79 11.33 -1.36
N ALA A 16 7.28 10.44 -2.22
CA ALA A 16 5.85 10.20 -2.37
C ALA A 16 5.22 9.64 -1.08
N LEU A 17 5.93 8.76 -0.36
CA LEU A 17 5.49 8.22 0.93
C LEU A 17 5.42 9.32 1.99
N GLY A 18 6.39 10.23 2.03
CA GLY A 18 6.35 11.40 2.92
C GLY A 18 5.13 12.30 2.65
N LEU A 19 4.83 12.54 1.37
CA LEU A 19 3.65 13.30 0.96
C LEU A 19 2.33 12.57 1.27
N LEU A 20 2.31 11.24 1.11
CA LEU A 20 1.16 10.39 1.45
C LEU A 20 0.87 10.47 2.95
N ALA A 21 1.90 10.35 3.80
CA ALA A 21 1.75 10.45 5.24
C ALA A 21 1.19 11.82 5.67
N LEU A 22 1.71 12.90 5.09
CA LEU A 22 1.20 14.25 5.33
C LEU A 22 -0.28 14.38 4.92
N ALA A 23 -0.65 13.85 3.76
CA ALA A 23 -2.02 13.87 3.26
C ALA A 23 -3.00 13.14 4.19
N ILE A 24 -2.60 11.97 4.71
CA ILE A 24 -3.40 11.18 5.64
C ILE A 24 -3.63 11.95 6.93
N VAL A 25 -2.56 12.49 7.54
CA VAL A 25 -2.66 13.25 8.79
C VAL A 25 -3.52 14.49 8.61
N ALA A 26 -3.27 15.28 7.57
CA ALA A 26 -4.05 16.48 7.27
C ALA A 26 -5.52 16.14 6.99
N GLY A 27 -5.79 15.06 6.26
CA GLY A 27 -7.15 14.62 5.92
C GLY A 27 -7.94 14.17 7.15
N ILE A 28 -7.29 13.52 8.12
CA ILE A 28 -7.91 13.11 9.39
C ILE A 28 -8.19 14.33 10.29
N LEU A 29 -7.24 15.26 10.38
CA LEU A 29 -7.35 16.41 11.29
C LEU A 29 -8.35 17.47 10.80
N ILE A 30 -8.32 17.80 9.51
CA ILE A 30 -9.16 18.85 8.92
C ILE A 30 -10.52 18.26 8.51
N GLY A 31 -10.55 16.99 8.10
CA GLY A 31 -11.70 16.35 7.50
C GLY A 31 -11.94 16.78 6.04
N GLY A 32 -12.81 16.04 5.35
CA GLY A 32 -13.19 16.34 3.96
C GLY A 32 -12.10 16.07 2.93
N THR A 33 -12.27 16.65 1.74
CA THR A 33 -11.34 16.49 0.60
C THR A 33 -10.35 17.65 0.58
N LEU A 34 -9.04 17.35 0.64
CA LEU A 34 -8.01 18.38 0.56
C LEU A 34 -7.78 18.80 -0.90
N PRO A 35 -7.61 20.11 -1.20
CA PRO A 35 -7.51 20.61 -2.58
C PRO A 35 -6.28 20.11 -3.35
N PHE A 36 -5.19 19.73 -2.67
CA PHE A 36 -3.94 19.26 -3.31
C PHE A 36 -3.76 17.74 -3.25
N PHE A 37 -4.35 17.09 -2.24
CA PHE A 37 -4.17 15.65 -1.98
C PHE A 37 -5.38 14.81 -2.40
N GLY A 38 -6.56 15.42 -2.59
CA GLY A 38 -7.80 14.72 -2.86
C GLY A 38 -8.28 13.88 -1.67
N SER A 39 -9.01 12.79 -1.95
CA SER A 39 -9.63 11.93 -0.95
C SER A 39 -8.74 10.75 -0.55
N VAL A 40 -7.50 11.02 -0.13
CA VAL A 40 -6.49 9.97 0.18
C VAL A 40 -7.00 8.96 1.21
N VAL A 41 -7.59 9.43 2.31
CA VAL A 41 -8.11 8.57 3.38
C VAL A 41 -9.22 7.66 2.84
N ALA A 42 -10.17 8.21 2.08
CA ALA A 42 -11.27 7.43 1.51
C ALA A 42 -10.78 6.38 0.51
N ASN A 43 -9.81 6.73 -0.34
CA ASN A 43 -9.19 5.79 -1.28
C ASN A 43 -8.48 4.66 -0.54
N LEU A 44 -7.71 4.98 0.50
CA LEU A 44 -7.02 3.99 1.33
C LEU A 44 -8.03 3.05 2.02
N THR A 45 -9.06 3.60 2.64
CA THR A 45 -10.13 2.82 3.29
C THR A 45 -10.85 1.93 2.29
N SER A 46 -11.09 2.40 1.06
CA SER A 46 -11.71 1.58 0.01
C SER A 46 -10.87 0.35 -0.33
N VAL A 47 -9.55 0.52 -0.52
CA VAL A 47 -8.64 -0.61 -0.77
C VAL A 47 -8.62 -1.57 0.42
N ILE A 48 -8.54 -1.05 1.64
CA ILE A 48 -8.56 -1.87 2.87
C ILE A 48 -9.86 -2.67 2.96
N ASN A 49 -11.00 -2.06 2.66
CA ASN A 49 -12.30 -2.74 2.68
C ASN A 49 -12.37 -3.84 1.61
N GLN A 50 -11.89 -3.57 0.38
CA GLN A 50 -11.82 -4.59 -0.67
C GLN A 50 -10.94 -5.78 -0.26
N LEU A 51 -9.81 -5.52 0.41
CA LEU A 51 -8.96 -6.56 0.96
C LEU A 51 -9.64 -7.34 2.10
N GLY A 52 -10.43 -6.66 2.93
CA GLY A 52 -11.22 -7.27 3.99
C GLY A 52 -12.37 -8.14 3.48
N GLU A 53 -13.11 -7.67 2.48
CA GLU A 53 -14.19 -8.40 1.81
C GLU A 53 -13.67 -9.67 1.12
N ALA A 54 -12.50 -9.58 0.48
CA ALA A 54 -11.80 -10.73 -0.08
C ALA A 54 -10.91 -11.47 0.96
N GLY A 55 -11.07 -11.20 2.25
CA GLY A 55 -10.12 -11.64 3.30
C GLY A 55 -9.92 -13.16 3.35
N LEU A 56 -10.99 -13.94 3.17
CA LEU A 56 -10.88 -15.41 3.10
C LEU A 56 -10.08 -15.86 1.87
N ALA A 57 -10.34 -15.29 0.69
CA ALA A 57 -9.60 -15.61 -0.53
C ALA A 57 -8.13 -15.19 -0.43
N GLY A 58 -7.84 -14.06 0.24
CA GLY A 58 -6.50 -13.60 0.54
C GLY A 58 -5.74 -14.56 1.47
N LEU A 59 -6.39 -15.00 2.56
CA LEU A 59 -5.79 -15.96 3.50
C LEU A 59 -5.54 -17.33 2.85
N ILE A 60 -6.48 -17.80 2.02
CA ILE A 60 -6.30 -19.03 1.21
C ILE A 60 -5.09 -18.88 0.29
N SER A 61 -4.98 -17.76 -0.41
CA SER A 61 -3.86 -17.49 -1.31
C SER A 61 -2.51 -17.49 -0.58
N LEU A 62 -2.43 -16.84 0.58
CA LEU A 62 -1.22 -16.86 1.42
C LEU A 62 -0.88 -18.27 1.92
N GLY A 63 -1.89 -19.04 2.35
CA GLY A 63 -1.70 -20.42 2.79
C GLY A 63 -1.15 -21.32 1.68
N LEU A 64 -1.66 -21.17 0.45
CA LEU A 64 -1.17 -21.89 -0.72
C LEU A 64 0.27 -21.52 -1.09
N ILE A 65 0.61 -20.22 -1.05
CA ILE A 65 1.98 -19.76 -1.27
C ILE A 65 2.92 -20.35 -0.21
N ALA A 66 2.55 -20.26 1.07
CA ALA A 66 3.36 -20.80 2.16
C ALA A 66 3.54 -22.33 2.04
N TRP A 67 2.48 -23.07 1.68
CA TRP A 67 2.55 -24.51 1.45
C TRP A 67 3.48 -24.86 0.27
N LEU A 68 3.41 -24.12 -0.83
CA LEU A 68 4.27 -24.32 -1.98
C LEU A 68 5.76 -24.13 -1.63
N PHE A 69 6.07 -23.11 -0.82
CA PHE A 69 7.43 -22.87 -0.36
C PHE A 69 7.89 -23.92 0.66
N ALA A 70 7.01 -24.37 1.56
CA ALA A 70 7.31 -25.43 2.52
C ALA A 70 7.56 -26.78 1.83
N GLY A 71 6.78 -27.13 0.81
CA GLY A 71 6.90 -28.37 0.05
C GLY A 71 8.15 -28.46 -0.85
N ARG A 72 8.83 -27.34 -1.11
CA ARG A 72 10.06 -27.28 -1.91
C ARG A 72 11.34 -27.42 -1.09
N SER A 73 11.22 -27.53 0.24
CA SER A 73 12.35 -27.76 1.15
C SER A 73 12.60 -29.25 1.46
N ALA A 74 11.95 -30.17 0.75
CA ALA A 74 12.18 -31.62 0.82
C ALA A 74 12.80 -32.14 -0.47
#